data_AF-A0A9E0THD4-F1
#
_entry.id   AF-A0A9E0THD4-F1
#
_cell.length_a   1.000
_cell.length_b   1.000
_cell.length_c   1.000
_cell.angle_alpha   90.00
_cell.angle_beta   90.00
_cell.angle_gamma   90.00
#
_symmetry.space_group_name_H-M   'P 1'
#
loop_
_entity.id
_entity.type
_entity.pdbx_description
1 polymer ?
#
loop_
_entity_poly.entity_id
_entity_poly.type
_entity_poly.pdbx_seq_one_letter_code
_entity_poly.pdbx_strand_id
1 'polypeptide(L)'
;RGDNMKDSVGGVTRWNRVIEKAGIPFRLTGPHKAFNRRSGALAGVRVSPEGQVVSEAEWNAKARDWLPTVEDRAYVTSLMGRVVEPGKFAGWIAPPVMGINRQPVDFEYVRFN
;
A
#
# COMPACT_ATOMS: atom_id res chain seq x y z
N ARG A 1 3.79 -8.09 -19.35
CA ARG A 1 3.55 -6.98 -18.38
C ARG A 1 2.11 -6.86 -17.91
N GLY A 2 1.09 -7.27 -18.69
CA GLY A 2 -0.30 -7.29 -18.19
C GLY A 2 -0.54 -8.31 -17.07
N ASP A 3 0.32 -9.32 -16.95
CA ASP A 3 0.17 -10.43 -16.00
C ASP A 3 0.24 -9.98 -14.53
N ASN A 4 1.31 -9.27 -14.15
CA ASN A 4 1.47 -8.75 -12.78
C ASN A 4 0.33 -7.82 -12.35
N MET A 5 -0.31 -7.12 -13.30
CA MET A 5 -1.45 -6.26 -13.01
C MET A 5 -2.71 -7.09 -12.72
N LYS A 6 -2.93 -8.19 -13.46
CA LYS A 6 -4.00 -9.15 -13.16
C LYS A 6 -3.80 -9.82 -11.81
N ASP A 7 -2.56 -10.20 -11.49
CA ASP A 7 -2.24 -10.84 -10.20
C ASP A 7 -2.49 -9.90 -9.01
N SER A 8 -2.15 -8.62 -9.18
CA SER A 8 -2.35 -7.60 -8.14
C SER A 8 -3.83 -7.39 -7.79
N VAL A 9 -4.75 -7.56 -8.76
CA VAL A 9 -6.21 -7.43 -8.54
C VAL A 9 -6.70 -8.44 -7.50
N GLY A 10 -6.16 -9.67 -7.51
CA GLY A 10 -6.50 -10.69 -6.52
C GLY A 10 -6.12 -10.27 -5.09
N GLY A 11 -4.99 -9.58 -4.91
CA GLY A 11 -4.57 -9.02 -3.63
C GLY A 11 -5.48 -7.88 -3.18
N VAL A 12 -5.73 -6.90 -4.05
CA VAL A 12 -6.60 -5.73 -3.76
C VAL A 12 -8.02 -6.18 -3.40
N THR A 13 -8.55 -7.20 -4.08
CA THR A 13 -9.87 -7.77 -3.78
C THR A 13 -9.94 -8.34 -2.36
N ARG A 14 -8.88 -9.01 -1.89
CA ARG A 14 -8.82 -9.54 -0.52
C ARG A 14 -8.76 -8.42 0.52
N TRP A 15 -8.02 -7.34 0.27
CA TRP A 15 -7.99 -6.19 1.16
C TRP A 15 -9.34 -5.48 1.25
N ASN A 16 -10.02 -5.28 0.12
CA ASN A 16 -11.37 -4.67 0.11
C ASN A 16 -12.38 -5.46 0.94
N ARG A 17 -12.30 -6.80 0.97
CA ARG A 17 -13.15 -7.63 1.85
C ARG A 17 -12.93 -7.34 3.34
N VAL A 18 -11.71 -6.97 3.75
CA VAL A 18 -11.43 -6.61 5.15
C VAL A 18 -12.07 -5.25 5.47
N ILE A 19 -11.95 -4.28 4.57
CA ILE A 19 -12.52 -2.93 4.71
C ILE A 19 -14.06 -3.00 4.76
N GLU A 20 -14.67 -3.79 3.88
CA GLU A 20 -16.13 -4.02 3.85
C GLU A 20 -16.64 -4.69 5.12
N LYS A 21 -15.93 -5.71 5.63
CA LYS A 21 -16.27 -6.37 6.90
C LYS A 21 -16.20 -5.41 8.08
N ALA A 22 -15.36 -4.38 8.01
CA ALA A 22 -15.31 -3.31 9.00
C ALA A 22 -16.44 -2.26 8.84
N GLY A 23 -17.31 -2.40 7.83
CA GLY A 23 -18.42 -1.49 7.57
C GLY A 23 -18.00 -0.14 6.96
N ILE A 24 -16.78 -0.05 6.43
CA ILE A 24 -16.24 1.20 5.90
C ILE A 24 -16.62 1.32 4.41
N PRO A 25 -17.29 2.40 3.97
CA PRO A 25 -17.71 2.59 2.57
C PRO A 25 -16.53 3.09 1.71
N PHE A 26 -15.44 2.32 1.68
CA PHE A 26 -14.21 2.65 0.96
C PHE A 26 -13.69 1.42 0.21
N ARG A 27 -13.08 1.64 -0.96
CA ARG A 27 -12.44 0.58 -1.73
C ARG A 27 -11.11 1.07 -2.31
N LEU A 28 -10.10 0.21 -2.18
CA LEU A 28 -8.83 0.34 -2.89
C LEU A 28 -9.02 -0.05 -4.36
N THR A 29 -8.39 0.72 -5.24
CA THR A 29 -8.36 0.49 -6.68
C THR A 29 -6.92 0.54 -7.19
N GLY A 30 -6.63 -0.21 -8.24
CA GLY A 30 -5.37 -0.08 -8.97
C GLY A 30 -5.46 1.10 -9.95
N PRO A 31 -4.42 1.93 -10.08
CA PRO A 31 -4.42 3.01 -11.06
C PRO A 31 -4.31 2.46 -12.49
N HIS A 32 -4.67 3.30 -13.46
CA HIS A 32 -4.47 3.03 -14.88
C HIS A 32 -2.98 2.77 -15.16
N LYS A 33 -2.68 1.83 -16.06
CA LYS A 33 -1.30 1.37 -16.36
C LYS A 33 -0.34 2.48 -16.83
N ALA A 34 -0.88 3.60 -17.31
CA ALA A 34 -0.11 4.75 -17.77
C ALA A 34 0.19 5.77 -16.65
N PHE A 35 -0.47 5.66 -15.50
CA PHE A 35 -0.28 6.57 -14.36
C PHE A 35 1.17 6.53 -13.86
N ASN A 36 1.75 7.70 -13.65
CA ASN A 36 3.07 7.91 -13.04
C ASN A 36 4.21 7.04 -13.63
N ARG A 37 4.26 6.93 -14.96
CA ARG A 37 5.31 6.16 -15.68
C ARG A 37 6.55 7.02 -15.92
N ARG A 38 7.72 6.50 -15.53
CA ARG A 38 9.04 7.11 -15.82
C ARG A 38 9.80 6.40 -16.94
N SER A 39 9.23 5.34 -17.54
CA SER A 39 9.89 4.53 -18.56
C SER A 39 8.93 3.99 -19.62
N GLY A 40 9.43 3.85 -20.85
CA GLY A 40 8.68 3.41 -22.03
C GLY A 40 8.01 4.58 -22.78
N ALA A 41 7.17 4.26 -23.76
CA ALA A 41 6.52 5.24 -24.64
C ALA A 41 5.57 6.23 -23.93
N LEU A 42 5.15 5.91 -22.70
CA LEU A 42 4.31 6.76 -21.87
C LEU A 42 5.10 7.52 -20.80
N ALA A 43 6.44 7.47 -20.85
CA ALA A 43 7.29 8.27 -19.97
C ALA A 43 7.06 9.77 -20.27
N GLY A 44 6.80 10.55 -19.23
CA GLY A 44 6.55 11.99 -19.36
C GLY A 44 5.12 12.37 -19.74
N VAL A 45 4.26 11.41 -20.08
CA VAL A 45 2.82 11.67 -20.25
C VAL A 45 2.16 11.73 -18.87
N ARG A 46 1.47 12.83 -18.60
CA ARG A 46 0.70 13.01 -17.35
C ARG A 46 -0.68 12.38 -17.52
N VAL A 47 -0.89 11.26 -16.85
CA VAL A 47 -2.15 10.52 -16.88
C VAL A 47 -2.64 10.35 -15.45
N SER A 48 -3.90 10.68 -15.18
CA SER A 48 -4.57 10.46 -13.89
C SER A 48 -4.69 8.97 -13.53
N PRO A 49 -4.96 8.62 -12.25
CA PRO A 49 -5.22 7.23 -11.86
C PRO A 49 -6.38 6.58 -12.64
N GLU A 50 -7.34 7.37 -13.14
CA GLU A 50 -8.48 6.91 -13.93
C GLU A 50 -8.16 6.76 -15.43
N GLY A 51 -6.97 7.17 -15.87
CA GLY A 51 -6.51 7.00 -17.24
C GLY A 51 -6.71 8.21 -18.16
N GLN A 52 -7.15 9.35 -17.63
CA GLN A 52 -7.28 10.60 -18.41
C GLN A 52 -5.92 11.29 -18.55
N VAL A 53 -5.57 11.70 -19.77
CA VAL A 53 -4.41 12.58 -20.01
C VAL A 53 -4.75 13.96 -19.44
N VAL A 54 -3.88 14.49 -18.58
CA VAL A 54 -4.08 15.78 -17.90
C VAL A 54 -2.96 16.75 -18.23
N SER A 55 -3.26 18.04 -18.13
CA SER A 55 -2.28 19.09 -18.26
C SER A 55 -1.27 19.08 -17.10
N GLU A 56 -0.18 19.84 -17.25
CA GLU A 56 0.78 20.05 -16.18
C GLU A 56 0.18 20.77 -14.98
N ALA A 57 -0.64 21.79 -15.22
CA ALA A 57 -1.30 22.55 -14.16
C ALA A 57 -2.25 21.64 -13.35
N GLU A 58 -3.06 20.82 -14.02
CA GLU A 58 -3.96 19.86 -13.35
C GLU A 58 -3.18 18.78 -12.59
N TRP A 59 -2.09 18.29 -13.16
CA TRP A 59 -1.21 17.34 -12.47
C TRP A 59 -0.65 17.95 -11.20
N ASN A 60 -0.09 19.16 -11.27
CA ASN A 60 0.49 19.84 -10.11
C ASN A 60 -0.56 20.13 -9.03
N ALA A 61 -1.80 20.42 -9.42
CA ALA A 61 -2.91 20.65 -8.49
C ALA A 61 -3.37 19.36 -7.78
N LYS A 62 -3.37 18.20 -8.46
CA LYS A 62 -3.95 16.94 -7.94
C LYS A 62 -2.93 15.88 -7.52
N ALA A 63 -1.65 16.03 -7.86
CA ALA A 63 -0.64 15.01 -7.58
C ALA A 63 -0.55 14.66 -6.08
N ARG A 64 -0.83 15.62 -5.20
CA ARG A 64 -0.86 15.41 -3.74
C ARG A 64 -2.00 14.50 -3.30
N ASP A 65 -3.09 14.40 -4.06
CA ASP A 65 -4.22 13.51 -3.77
C ASP A 65 -3.95 12.07 -4.26
N TRP A 66 -3.01 11.90 -5.20
CA TRP A 66 -2.73 10.62 -5.83
C TRP A 66 -1.45 9.95 -5.33
N LEU A 67 -0.49 10.74 -4.85
CA LEU A 67 0.84 10.28 -4.47
C LEU A 67 1.20 10.75 -3.06
N PRO A 68 1.85 9.90 -2.24
CA PRO A 68 2.26 10.30 -0.90
C PRO A 68 3.21 11.49 -0.93
N THR A 69 2.81 12.53 -0.19
CA THR A 69 3.54 13.78 -0.01
C THR A 69 4.74 13.60 0.93
N VAL A 70 5.52 14.65 1.12
CA VAL A 70 6.61 14.65 2.10
C VAL A 70 6.04 14.53 3.51
N GLU A 71 4.91 15.20 3.76
CA GLU A 71 4.21 15.18 5.05
C GLU A 71 3.64 13.79 5.35
N ASP A 72 3.01 13.13 4.37
CA ASP A 72 2.51 11.75 4.54
C ASP A 72 3.64 10.78 4.88
N ARG A 73 4.80 10.93 4.21
CA ARG A 73 5.98 10.09 4.45
C ARG A 73 6.55 10.34 5.85
N ALA A 74 6.67 11.60 6.25
CA ALA A 74 7.15 11.96 7.57
C ALA A 74 6.24 11.39 8.66
N TYR A 75 4.92 11.46 8.48
CA TYR A 75 3.95 10.86 9.38
C TYR A 75 4.14 9.33 9.47
N VAL A 76 4.18 8.61 8.34
CA VAL A 76 4.40 7.15 8.35
C VAL A 76 5.73 6.79 9.02
N THR A 77 6.80 7.53 8.74
CA THR A 77 8.10 7.32 9.39
C THR A 77 8.03 7.50 10.91
N SER A 78 7.26 8.47 11.40
CA SER A 78 7.09 8.69 12.84
C SER A 78 6.45 7.50 13.58
N LEU A 79 5.69 6.66 12.88
CA LEU A 79 5.08 5.44 13.44
C LEU A 79 6.08 4.28 13.56
N MET A 80 7.23 4.36 12.90
CA MET A 80 8.19 3.26 12.78
C MET A 80 9.09 3.18 14.02
N GLY A 81 8.70 2.34 14.98
CA GLY A 81 9.51 1.97 16.15
C GLY A 81 9.72 0.46 16.24
N ARG A 82 10.91 0.03 16.69
CA ARG A 82 11.24 -1.39 16.87
C ARG A 82 10.46 -1.97 18.07
N VAL A 83 9.73 -3.06 17.84
CA VAL A 83 9.09 -3.89 18.87
C VAL A 83 9.65 -5.30 18.76
N VAL A 84 10.29 -5.79 19.83
CA VAL A 84 11.01 -7.10 19.82
C VAL A 84 10.56 -8.05 20.90
N GLU A 85 9.68 -7.60 21.79
CA GLU A 85 9.11 -8.46 22.81
C GLU A 85 8.23 -9.53 22.12
N PRO A 86 8.47 -10.83 22.37
CA PRO A 86 7.67 -11.89 21.77
C PRO A 86 6.16 -11.68 22.03
N GLY A 87 5.36 -11.85 20.98
CA GLY A 87 3.91 -11.65 21.04
C GLY A 87 3.44 -10.18 21.05
N LYS A 88 4.35 -9.20 21.05
CA LYS A 88 3.99 -7.77 20.91
C LYS A 88 4.13 -7.31 19.46
N PHE A 89 3.23 -6.39 19.08
CA PHE A 89 3.20 -5.77 17.76
C PHE A 89 3.14 -4.25 17.90
N ALA A 90 3.71 -3.53 16.93
CA ALA A 90 3.62 -2.08 16.89
C ALA A 90 2.16 -1.61 16.72
N GLY A 91 1.79 -0.46 17.29
CA GLY A 91 0.40 0.00 17.32
C GLY A 91 -0.25 0.26 15.95
N TRP A 92 0.54 0.36 14.87
CA TRP A 92 0.05 0.58 13.51
C TRP A 92 -0.28 -0.72 12.75
N ILE A 93 -0.02 -1.90 13.33
CA ILE A 93 -0.26 -3.20 12.68
C ILE A 93 -0.95 -4.20 13.62
N ALA A 94 -1.99 -4.87 13.12
CA ALA A 94 -2.66 -5.94 13.84
C ALA A 94 -1.80 -7.21 13.90
N PRO A 95 -1.95 -8.06 14.94
CA PRO A 95 -1.28 -9.35 14.99
C PRO A 95 -1.73 -10.26 13.83
N PRO A 96 -0.88 -11.18 13.35
CA PRO A 96 -1.25 -12.16 12.34
C PRO A 96 -2.27 -13.17 12.90
N VAL A 97 -3.03 -13.79 12.01
CA VAL A 97 -4.05 -14.80 12.39
C VAL A 97 -3.40 -16.06 12.97
N MET A 98 -2.18 -16.39 12.56
CA MET A 98 -1.45 -17.57 13.01
C MET A 98 0.07 -17.35 12.95
N GLY A 99 0.82 -18.11 13.75
CA GLY A 99 2.27 -18.15 13.70
C GLY A 99 2.81 -18.97 12.53
N ILE A 100 4.14 -19.11 12.48
CA ILE A 100 4.86 -19.78 11.38
C ILE A 100 5.26 -21.20 11.81
N ASN A 101 5.19 -22.17 10.90
CA ASN A 101 5.61 -23.56 11.15
C ASN A 101 4.99 -24.18 12.40
N ARG A 102 3.68 -23.94 12.61
CA ARG A 102 2.91 -24.40 13.77
C ARG A 102 3.40 -23.87 15.12
N GLN A 103 4.31 -22.89 15.13
CA GLN A 103 4.69 -22.18 16.33
C GLN A 103 3.61 -21.14 16.69
N PRO A 104 3.44 -20.82 17.98
CA PRO A 104 2.50 -19.78 18.40
C PRO A 104 3.00 -18.39 17.98
N VAL A 105 2.10 -17.39 18.02
CA VAL A 105 2.41 -16.01 17.59
C VAL A 105 3.46 -15.35 18.49
N ASP A 106 3.53 -15.75 19.75
CA ASP A 106 4.49 -15.30 20.77
C ASP A 106 5.77 -16.15 20.85
N PHE A 107 5.98 -17.04 19.88
CA PHE A 107 7.24 -17.77 19.77
C PHE A 107 8.42 -16.80 19.57
N GLU A 108 9.57 -17.12 20.16
CA GLU A 108 10.81 -16.38 19.97
C GLU A 108 11.39 -16.67 18.57
N TYR A 109 10.84 -16.00 17.54
CA TYR A 109 11.22 -16.20 16.14
C TYR A 109 12.66 -15.78 15.81
N VAL A 110 13.24 -14.87 16.61
CA VAL A 110 14.60 -14.36 16.44
C VAL A 110 15.27 -14.29 17.81
N ARG A 111 16.48 -14.84 17.89
CA ARG A 111 17.39 -14.71 19.04
C ARG A 111 18.52 -13.77 18.66
N PHE A 112 18.87 -12.84 19.54
CA PHE A 112 19.86 -11.79 19.27
C PHE A 112 21.27 -12.08 19.80
N ASN A 113 21.46 -13.25 20.42
CA ASN A 113 22.74 -13.69 20.99
C ASN A 113 23.63 -14.31 19.92
#